data_AF-A0A936MS65-F1
#
_entry.id   AF-A0A936MS65-F1
#
_cell.length_a   1.000
_cell.length_b   1.000
_cell.length_c   1.000
_cell.angle_alpha   90.00
_cell.angle_beta   90.00
_cell.angle_gamma   90.00
#
_symmetry.space_group_name_H-M   'P 1'
#
loop_
_entity.id
_entity.type
_entity.pdbx_description
1 polymer ?
#
loop_
_entity_poly.entity_id
_entity_poly.type
_entity_poly.pdbx_seq_one_letter_code
_entity_poly.pdbx_strand_id
1 'polypeptide(L)'
;MLRFGSIVPFVLVLVPSVLAGCKKDEPVQTQPESAPSAAASASAKPKLPLRNTMAPVPKIDPQAMKDYRLEVCYFGTLTLRQAREAYLASLGKDEPSEKKLPNFGMPSPPSASLVPPTAPGASSAGPKAALAPSPGGSARTAASAVAVPVPPGSAAMGRRIADMGLRAPHERNARACTVAAGLKEPAMPDVDAALKDFAPFALELSRNVAAASVYYQREEYKKDKFEKGKELHKKLVADFAKLDELSEKLGAAINAHREKNPVDMSKLDEGEKAVLQAYTDARAIIGLLVAKKIDAAAYKTALGTLEKSVEGVKTLGTKAGDGAKAAPDPKNTSETWAKITTPAFDAFLKGVRDAEAKITDKGLPPETFLQLVNTFTAVIEAKHRALSRSLIAKGQTIDPGVRPGGRIPHPSLRPEVHGDHKDHPPSNPH
;
A
#
# COMPACT_ATOMS: atom_id res chain seq x y z
N MET A 1 0.13 -10.98 42.81
CA MET A 1 -1.07 -10.38 43.41
C MET A 1 -0.79 -8.93 43.75
N LEU A 2 -1.36 -7.99 42.99
CA LEU A 2 -1.57 -6.59 43.40
C LEU A 2 -2.54 -5.99 42.38
N ARG A 3 -3.74 -5.65 42.87
CA ARG A 3 -4.87 -5.09 42.11
C ARG A 3 -4.82 -3.57 42.23
N PHE A 4 -4.96 -2.89 41.11
CA PHE A 4 -5.49 -1.53 40.98
C PHE A 4 -6.41 -1.58 39.75
N GLY A 5 -7.62 -1.06 39.71
CA GLY A 5 -8.33 -0.11 40.55
C GLY A 5 -9.33 0.55 39.59
N SER A 6 -10.62 0.31 39.82
CA SER A 6 -11.77 0.71 39.01
C SER A 6 -11.91 2.24 38.88
N ILE A 7 -12.15 2.77 37.67
CA ILE A 7 -12.73 4.11 37.46
C ILE A 7 -13.82 4.05 36.35
N VAL A 8 -14.98 4.58 36.77
CA VAL A 8 -16.32 4.82 36.21
C VAL A 8 -16.40 5.31 34.74
N PRO A 9 -17.50 5.00 33.99
CA PRO A 9 -17.69 5.42 32.60
C PRO A 9 -18.28 6.83 32.46
N PHE A 10 -17.79 7.58 31.47
CA PHE A 10 -18.46 8.79 30.95
C PHE A 10 -19.50 8.38 29.90
N VAL A 11 -20.77 8.66 30.20
CA VAL A 11 -21.90 8.63 29.25
C VAL A 11 -21.86 9.92 28.45
N LEU A 12 -21.70 9.82 27.13
CA LEU A 12 -21.78 10.97 26.21
C LEU A 12 -23.04 10.84 25.36
N VAL A 13 -23.96 11.77 25.60
CA VAL A 13 -25.27 11.94 24.95
C VAL A 13 -25.06 12.47 23.53
N LEU A 14 -25.58 11.74 22.54
CA LEU A 14 -25.61 12.15 21.13
C LEU A 14 -26.96 12.81 20.83
N VAL A 15 -26.93 14.11 20.52
CA VAL A 15 -28.07 14.89 20.03
C VAL A 15 -28.08 14.85 18.49
N PRO A 16 -29.23 14.63 17.84
CA PRO A 16 -29.34 14.70 16.38
C PRO A 16 -29.63 16.14 15.91
N SER A 17 -28.84 16.63 14.97
CA SER A 17 -29.17 17.84 14.20
C SER A 17 -29.59 17.45 12.80
N VAL A 18 -30.87 17.71 12.52
CA VAL A 18 -31.55 17.66 11.21
C VAL A 18 -31.54 19.06 10.60
N LEU A 19 -31.78 19.13 9.28
CA LEU A 19 -32.07 20.30 8.41
C LEU A 19 -30.82 20.85 7.69
N ALA A 20 -30.86 21.29 6.43
CA ALA A 20 -31.77 21.21 5.28
C ALA A 20 -31.03 21.96 4.14
N GLY A 21 -31.31 21.70 2.86
CA GLY A 21 -30.92 22.66 1.82
C GLY A 21 -30.74 22.12 0.41
N CYS A 22 -31.84 22.06 -0.34
CA CYS A 22 -31.89 21.86 -1.78
C CYS A 22 -31.28 23.05 -2.55
N LYS A 23 -30.50 22.77 -3.60
CA LYS A 23 -30.33 23.58 -4.83
C LYS A 23 -30.16 22.59 -5.99
N LYS A 24 -31.22 22.31 -6.77
CA LYS A 24 -31.77 23.03 -7.93
C LYS A 24 -30.87 22.87 -9.17
N ASP A 25 -31.32 21.94 -10.02
CA ASP A 25 -30.93 21.67 -11.40
C ASP A 25 -30.87 22.94 -12.27
N GLU A 26 -29.88 22.97 -13.17
CA GLU A 26 -29.84 23.82 -14.34
C GLU A 26 -29.37 23.00 -15.56
N PRO A 27 -30.03 23.11 -16.73
CA PRO A 27 -29.88 22.16 -17.82
C PRO A 27 -28.65 22.44 -18.70
N VAL A 28 -28.00 21.35 -19.13
CA VAL A 28 -26.90 21.38 -20.10
C VAL A 28 -27.43 21.67 -21.51
N GLN A 29 -26.84 22.68 -22.15
CA GLN A 29 -27.06 23.08 -23.54
C GLN A 29 -26.74 21.95 -24.54
N THR A 30 -27.67 21.74 -25.45
CA THR A 30 -27.55 20.98 -26.69
C THR A 30 -26.55 21.63 -27.66
N GLN A 31 -25.53 20.89 -28.07
CA GLN A 31 -24.69 21.24 -29.22
C GLN A 31 -25.32 20.71 -30.53
N PRO A 32 -25.20 21.46 -31.64
CA PRO A 32 -25.83 21.10 -32.91
C PRO A 32 -25.09 19.98 -33.66
N GLU A 33 -25.93 19.17 -34.29
CA GLU A 33 -25.69 18.07 -35.21
C GLU A 33 -24.90 18.52 -36.46
N SER A 34 -23.78 17.86 -36.73
CA SER A 34 -23.05 17.99 -37.99
C SER A 34 -23.28 16.76 -38.88
N ALA A 35 -23.80 17.00 -40.07
CA ALA A 35 -24.14 16.05 -41.13
C ALA A 35 -22.93 15.24 -41.65
N PRO A 36 -23.16 14.07 -42.31
CA PRO A 36 -22.13 13.07 -42.58
C PRO A 36 -21.33 13.39 -43.85
N SER A 37 -19.99 13.43 -43.71
CA SER A 37 -19.09 13.40 -44.87
C SER A 37 -18.76 11.96 -45.23
N ALA A 38 -19.26 11.54 -46.39
CA ALA A 38 -18.93 10.28 -47.02
C ALA A 38 -17.49 10.34 -47.57
N ALA A 39 -16.57 9.64 -46.91
CA ALA A 39 -15.28 9.29 -47.50
C ALA A 39 -15.01 7.81 -47.22
N ALA A 40 -15.10 7.01 -48.28
CA ALA A 40 -14.73 5.61 -48.29
C ALA A 40 -13.25 5.46 -47.89
N SER A 41 -13.01 4.85 -46.74
CA SER A 41 -11.69 4.33 -46.36
C SER A 41 -11.86 2.87 -45.97
N ALA A 42 -11.42 2.00 -46.87
CA ALA A 42 -11.25 0.57 -46.62
C ALA A 42 -10.17 0.39 -45.54
N SER A 43 -10.59 0.37 -44.29
CA SER A 43 -9.78 -0.04 -43.14
C SER A 43 -10.52 -1.18 -42.46
N ALA A 44 -10.17 -2.41 -42.85
CA ALA A 44 -10.55 -3.61 -42.15
C ALA A 44 -9.91 -3.58 -40.75
N LYS A 45 -10.60 -2.95 -39.80
CA LYS A 45 -10.28 -3.04 -38.38
C LYS A 45 -10.48 -4.49 -37.95
N PRO A 46 -9.45 -5.24 -37.52
CA PRO A 46 -9.67 -6.53 -36.90
C PRO A 46 -10.55 -6.30 -35.66
N LYS A 47 -11.76 -6.89 -35.67
CA LYS A 47 -12.60 -7.00 -34.48
C LYS A 47 -11.76 -7.70 -33.41
N LEU A 48 -11.18 -6.93 -32.50
CA LEU A 48 -10.54 -7.47 -31.31
C LEU A 48 -11.59 -8.34 -30.59
N PRO A 49 -11.30 -9.62 -30.32
CA PRO A 49 -12.23 -10.48 -29.63
C PRO A 49 -12.48 -9.91 -28.23
N LEU A 50 -13.65 -9.28 -28.07
CA LEU A 50 -14.16 -8.65 -26.85
C LEU A 50 -14.63 -9.71 -25.84
N ARG A 51 -13.88 -10.81 -25.70
CA ARG A 51 -14.06 -11.78 -24.63
C ARG A 51 -12.95 -11.58 -23.63
N ASN A 52 -13.13 -10.59 -22.76
CA ASN A 52 -12.52 -10.62 -21.43
C ASN A 52 -13.13 -11.81 -20.69
N THR A 53 -12.61 -13.01 -20.95
CA THR A 53 -12.79 -14.12 -20.02
C THR A 53 -12.18 -13.65 -18.70
N MET A 54 -13.03 -13.42 -17.70
CA MET A 54 -12.56 -13.00 -16.40
C MET A 54 -11.56 -14.05 -15.91
N ALA A 55 -10.37 -13.63 -15.52
CA ALA A 55 -9.36 -14.54 -15.02
C ALA A 55 -9.90 -15.32 -13.81
N PRO A 56 -9.57 -16.62 -13.66
CA PRO A 56 -9.99 -17.40 -12.50
C PRO A 56 -9.63 -16.71 -11.18
N VAL A 57 -10.59 -16.62 -10.27
CA VAL A 57 -10.38 -16.03 -8.94
C VAL A 57 -10.01 -17.16 -7.98
N PRO A 58 -8.88 -17.10 -7.25
CA PRO A 58 -8.51 -18.13 -6.29
C PRO A 58 -9.53 -18.22 -5.14
N LYS A 59 -9.85 -19.43 -4.70
CA LYS A 59 -10.61 -19.70 -3.48
C LYS A 59 -9.69 -19.58 -2.27
N ILE A 60 -9.35 -18.35 -1.91
CA ILE A 60 -8.51 -18.09 -0.73
C ILE A 60 -9.33 -18.32 0.53
N ASP A 61 -8.76 -19.09 1.46
CA ASP A 61 -9.36 -19.31 2.77
C ASP A 61 -9.58 -17.97 3.52
N PRO A 62 -10.76 -17.74 4.13
CA PRO A 62 -11.04 -16.51 4.87
C PRO A 62 -10.05 -16.20 6.00
N GLN A 63 -9.54 -17.20 6.73
CA GLN A 63 -8.50 -16.99 7.75
C GLN A 63 -7.23 -16.47 7.10
N ALA A 64 -6.78 -17.10 6.01
CA ALA A 64 -5.58 -16.67 5.29
C ALA A 64 -5.70 -15.23 4.75
N MET A 65 -6.88 -14.84 4.26
CA MET A 65 -7.15 -13.45 3.86
C MET A 65 -7.10 -12.48 5.04
N LYS A 66 -7.70 -12.86 6.18
CA LYS A 66 -7.75 -12.04 7.38
C LYS A 66 -6.36 -11.85 7.97
N ASP A 67 -5.58 -12.93 8.11
CA ASP A 67 -4.19 -12.89 8.57
C ASP A 67 -3.31 -12.02 7.68
N TYR A 68 -3.47 -12.13 6.35
CA TYR A 68 -2.75 -11.27 5.41
C TYR A 68 -3.05 -9.78 5.65
N ARG A 69 -4.33 -9.40 5.75
CA ARG A 69 -4.70 -7.99 5.98
C ARG A 69 -4.26 -7.50 7.35
N LEU A 70 -4.31 -8.37 8.35
CA LEU A 70 -3.83 -8.13 9.70
C LEU A 70 -2.33 -7.85 9.73
N GLU A 71 -1.54 -8.67 9.03
CA GLU A 71 -0.09 -8.51 8.92
C GLU A 71 0.28 -7.21 8.21
N VAL A 72 -0.36 -6.90 7.07
CA VAL A 72 -0.11 -5.63 6.37
C VAL A 72 -0.51 -4.43 7.23
N CYS A 73 -1.62 -4.52 7.98
CA CYS A 73 -2.01 -3.47 8.93
C CYS A 73 -0.97 -3.29 10.03
N TYR A 74 -0.61 -4.34 10.76
CA TYR A 74 0.26 -4.26 11.91
C TYR A 74 1.68 -3.83 11.51
N PHE A 75 2.30 -4.52 10.56
CA PHE A 75 3.67 -4.20 10.15
C PHE A 75 3.74 -2.91 9.34
N GLY A 76 2.73 -2.63 8.50
CA GLY A 76 2.70 -1.39 7.76
C GLY A 76 2.54 -0.16 8.66
N THR A 77 1.81 -0.26 9.78
CA THR A 77 1.66 0.85 10.73
C THR A 77 2.90 1.08 11.59
N LEU A 78 3.92 0.21 11.56
CA LEU A 78 5.25 0.53 12.12
C LEU A 78 5.88 1.76 11.46
N THR A 79 5.49 2.09 10.24
CA THR A 79 5.90 3.36 9.61
C THR A 79 5.37 4.60 10.35
N LEU A 80 4.22 4.52 11.04
CA LEU A 80 3.73 5.63 11.89
C LEU A 80 4.62 5.80 13.13
N ARG A 81 5.13 4.70 13.68
CA ARG A 81 6.10 4.75 14.79
C ARG A 81 7.41 5.38 14.35
N GLN A 82 7.88 5.04 13.16
CA GLN A 82 9.05 5.69 12.56
C GLN A 82 8.82 7.19 12.32
N ALA A 83 7.64 7.59 11.83
CA ALA A 83 7.28 9.00 11.70
C ALA A 83 7.28 9.73 13.05
N ARG A 84 6.81 9.09 14.13
CA ARG A 84 6.94 9.61 15.50
C ARG A 84 8.39 9.80 15.88
N GLU A 85 9.21 8.77 15.75
CA GLU A 85 10.61 8.80 16.20
C GLU A 85 11.40 9.87 15.45
N ALA A 86 11.21 9.99 14.13
CA ALA A 86 11.79 11.07 13.34
C ALA A 86 11.29 12.45 13.78
N TYR A 87 9.98 12.58 14.05
CA TYR A 87 9.37 13.83 14.51
C TYR A 87 9.97 14.29 15.84
N LEU A 88 9.99 13.40 16.83
CA LEU A 88 10.54 13.68 18.15
C LEU A 88 12.06 13.93 18.10
N ALA A 89 12.80 13.18 17.26
CA ALA A 89 14.23 13.41 17.08
C ALA A 89 14.54 14.77 16.45
N SER A 90 13.71 15.23 15.50
CA SER A 90 13.91 16.51 14.81
C SER A 90 13.64 17.73 15.70
N LEU A 91 12.69 17.64 16.63
CA LEU A 91 12.33 18.72 17.53
C LEU A 91 13.08 18.67 18.86
N GLY A 92 13.43 17.46 19.33
CA GLY A 92 13.94 17.24 20.67
C GLY A 92 12.87 17.51 21.72
N LYS A 93 13.14 18.42 22.66
CA LYS A 93 12.17 18.87 23.68
C LYS A 93 11.47 20.18 23.31
N ASP A 94 11.80 20.75 22.15
CA ASP A 94 11.35 22.08 21.76
C ASP A 94 10.07 22.00 20.91
N GLU A 95 9.31 23.09 20.92
CA GLU A 95 8.19 23.27 20.00
C GLU A 95 8.70 23.58 18.57
N PRO A 96 7.92 23.28 17.51
CA PRO A 96 8.24 23.70 16.16
C PRO A 96 8.48 25.21 16.07
N SER A 97 9.57 25.60 15.42
CA SER A 97 9.93 27.01 15.23
C SER A 97 10.68 27.21 13.91
N GLU A 98 10.91 28.45 13.50
CA GLU A 98 11.67 28.78 12.28
C GLU A 98 13.06 28.13 12.27
N LYS A 99 13.67 27.94 13.45
CA LYS A 99 14.99 27.32 13.60
C LYS A 99 14.93 25.78 13.60
N LYS A 100 13.75 25.21 13.86
CA LYS A 100 13.54 23.76 14.05
C LYS A 100 12.22 23.34 13.42
N LEU A 101 12.29 22.99 12.14
CA LEU A 101 11.17 22.40 11.42
C LEU A 101 11.12 20.89 11.69
N PRO A 102 9.94 20.32 11.97
CA PRO A 102 9.83 18.89 12.20
C PRO A 102 10.06 18.08 10.92
N ASN A 103 10.68 16.91 11.07
CA ASN A 103 10.88 15.93 10.01
C ASN A 103 10.14 14.63 10.36
N PHE A 104 9.42 14.05 9.39
CA PHE A 104 8.68 12.80 9.56
C PHE A 104 9.43 11.57 9.02
N GLY A 105 10.73 11.68 8.75
CA GLY A 105 11.56 10.59 8.23
C GLY A 105 11.31 10.29 6.74
N MET A 106 10.69 11.24 6.04
CA MET A 106 10.59 11.22 4.59
C MET A 106 11.84 11.93 4.04
N PRO A 107 12.53 11.37 3.04
CA PRO A 107 13.65 12.06 2.42
C PRO A 107 13.13 13.41 1.92
N SER A 108 13.72 14.50 2.42
CA SER A 108 13.42 15.82 1.88
C SER A 108 13.63 15.73 0.37
N PRO A 109 12.65 16.15 -0.46
CA PRO A 109 12.90 16.23 -1.89
C PRO A 109 14.20 17.01 -2.07
N PRO A 110 15.14 16.56 -2.92
CA PRO A 110 16.41 17.25 -3.11
C PRO A 110 16.04 18.70 -3.33
N SER A 111 16.46 19.58 -2.41
CA SER A 111 16.06 20.98 -2.46
C SER A 111 16.43 21.43 -3.85
N ALA A 112 15.42 21.58 -4.72
CA ALA A 112 15.59 22.24 -5.98
C ALA A 112 15.96 23.65 -5.53
N SER A 113 17.27 23.91 -5.43
CA SER A 113 17.78 25.24 -5.21
C SER A 113 17.17 26.01 -6.35
N LEU A 114 16.11 26.75 -6.03
CA LEU A 114 15.59 27.83 -6.82
C LEU A 114 16.71 28.87 -6.78
N VAL A 115 17.79 28.59 -7.51
CA VAL A 115 18.72 29.61 -7.93
C VAL A 115 17.82 30.53 -8.75
N PRO A 116 17.54 31.76 -8.28
CA PRO A 116 16.75 32.69 -9.06
C PRO A 116 17.44 32.84 -10.41
N PRO A 117 16.70 32.84 -11.53
CA PRO A 117 17.31 32.98 -12.84
C PRO A 117 18.12 34.29 -12.84
N THR A 118 19.45 34.15 -12.88
CA THR A 118 20.37 35.27 -13.10
C THR A 118 19.96 35.95 -14.40
N ALA A 119 19.60 37.23 -14.30
CA ALA A 119 19.25 38.06 -15.44
C ALA A 119 20.39 38.05 -16.49
N PRO A 120 20.06 38.05 -17.79
CA PRO A 120 21.06 38.07 -18.85
C PRO A 120 21.74 39.45 -18.91
N GLY A 121 22.90 39.56 -18.27
CA GLY A 121 23.76 40.74 -18.29
C GLY A 121 24.92 40.59 -19.27
N ALA A 122 24.79 41.29 -20.39
CA ALA A 122 25.82 41.94 -21.22
C ALA A 122 27.24 41.34 -21.31
N SER A 123 27.56 40.93 -22.54
CA SER A 123 28.90 40.71 -23.08
C SER A 123 29.83 41.94 -23.00
N SER A 124 31.10 41.71 -22.66
CA SER A 124 32.28 42.42 -23.19
C SER A 124 33.48 41.44 -23.13
N ALA A 125 33.99 40.96 -24.27
CA ALA A 125 35.20 41.45 -24.97
C ALA A 125 36.36 41.69 -23.99
N GLY A 126 37.48 40.96 -23.98
CA GLY A 126 38.34 40.43 -25.04
C GLY A 126 39.74 40.09 -24.45
N PRO A 127 40.77 39.75 -25.26
CA PRO A 127 41.54 38.50 -25.10
C PRO A 127 43.04 38.68 -24.79
N LYS A 128 43.75 37.58 -24.45
CA LYS A 128 45.14 37.34 -24.88
C LYS A 128 45.54 35.85 -24.82
N ALA A 129 46.23 35.42 -25.88
CA ALA A 129 46.58 34.06 -26.24
C ALA A 129 48.08 33.75 -26.07
N ALA A 130 48.41 32.45 -25.92
CA ALA A 130 49.60 31.73 -26.46
C ALA A 130 49.47 30.23 -26.06
N LEU A 131 49.25 29.24 -26.96
CA LEU A 131 50.22 28.45 -27.76
C LEU A 131 51.28 27.73 -26.87
N ALA A 132 51.57 26.42 -26.91
CA ALA A 132 51.32 25.31 -27.85
C ALA A 132 51.58 23.90 -27.15
N PRO A 133 51.98 22.77 -27.80
CA PRO A 133 51.10 21.60 -28.02
C PRO A 133 51.64 20.21 -27.57
N SER A 134 50.78 19.18 -27.52
CA SER A 134 51.14 17.80 -27.93
C SER A 134 49.95 16.81 -28.01
N PRO A 135 50.09 15.70 -28.77
CA PRO A 135 48.99 14.98 -29.40
C PRO A 135 48.66 13.64 -28.74
N GLY A 136 47.48 13.07 -29.07
CA GLY A 136 47.30 11.62 -29.06
C GLY A 136 45.93 11.12 -28.62
N GLY A 137 45.10 10.78 -29.62
CA GLY A 137 44.48 9.44 -29.65
C GLY A 137 43.08 9.25 -29.05
N SER A 138 42.21 8.78 -29.96
CA SER A 138 41.12 7.82 -29.74
C SER A 138 39.70 8.34 -29.50
N ALA A 139 38.93 8.17 -30.57
CA ALA A 139 37.51 8.34 -30.72
C ALA A 139 36.66 7.43 -29.82
N ARG A 140 35.56 7.98 -29.30
CA ARG A 140 34.30 7.24 -29.12
C ARG A 140 33.12 8.20 -29.25
N THR A 141 32.33 7.99 -30.29
CA THR A 141 31.09 8.69 -30.62
C THR A 141 30.01 8.46 -29.56
N ALA A 142 29.53 9.56 -28.96
CA ALA A 142 28.30 9.58 -28.16
C ALA A 142 27.12 9.98 -29.06
N ALA A 143 26.10 9.13 -29.10
CA ALA A 143 24.85 9.41 -29.79
C ALA A 143 24.00 10.38 -28.94
N SER A 144 23.80 11.59 -29.47
CA SER A 144 22.81 12.55 -28.97
C SER A 144 21.40 12.03 -29.22
N ALA A 145 20.64 11.82 -28.14
CA ALA A 145 19.21 11.59 -28.22
C ALA A 145 18.50 12.92 -28.55
N VAL A 146 17.83 12.96 -29.69
CA VAL A 146 16.97 14.06 -30.13
C VAL A 146 15.71 14.06 -29.25
N ALA A 147 15.49 15.16 -28.53
CA ALA A 147 14.28 15.37 -27.73
C ALA A 147 13.07 15.57 -28.66
N VAL A 148 12.08 14.68 -28.53
CA VAL A 148 10.77 14.83 -29.20
C VAL A 148 9.89 15.75 -28.34
N PRO A 149 9.24 16.78 -28.93
CA PRO A 149 8.35 17.67 -28.19
C PRO A 149 7.09 16.94 -27.73
N VAL A 150 6.81 17.02 -26.42
CA VAL A 150 5.60 16.45 -25.79
C VAL A 150 4.40 17.37 -26.08
N PRO A 151 3.23 16.84 -26.49
CA PRO A 151 2.07 17.64 -26.83
C PRO A 151 1.48 18.40 -25.61
N PRO A 152 0.95 19.61 -25.82
CA PRO A 152 0.34 20.44 -24.77
C PRO A 152 -1.01 19.85 -24.34
N GLY A 153 -0.97 18.91 -23.40
CA GLY A 153 -2.15 18.25 -22.82
C GLY A 153 -1.85 17.23 -21.71
N SER A 154 -0.59 16.81 -21.57
CA SER A 154 -0.14 15.81 -20.58
C SER A 154 0.15 16.35 -19.17
N ALA A 155 0.19 17.68 -18.99
CA ALA A 155 0.54 18.30 -17.70
C ALA A 155 -0.47 18.04 -16.57
N ALA A 156 -1.75 17.80 -16.90
CA ALA A 156 -2.79 17.52 -15.91
C ALA A 156 -2.73 16.07 -15.37
N MET A 157 -2.32 15.09 -16.20
CA MET A 157 -2.05 13.72 -15.74
C MET A 157 -0.74 13.63 -14.96
N GLY A 158 0.30 14.40 -15.36
CA GLY A 158 1.57 14.46 -14.66
C GLY A 158 1.44 14.93 -13.20
N ARG A 159 0.58 15.93 -12.92
CA ARG A 159 0.33 16.37 -11.54
C ARG A 159 -0.40 15.32 -10.70
N ARG A 160 -1.39 14.59 -11.24
CA ARG A 160 -2.11 13.55 -10.48
C ARG A 160 -1.25 12.34 -10.17
N ILE A 161 -0.32 11.97 -11.04
CA ILE A 161 0.62 10.86 -10.80
C ILE A 161 1.69 11.27 -9.79
N ALA A 162 2.17 12.51 -9.81
CA ALA A 162 3.06 13.05 -8.79
C ALA A 162 2.37 13.14 -7.41
N ASP A 163 1.09 13.53 -7.36
CA ASP A 163 0.32 13.66 -6.11
C ASP A 163 -0.08 12.29 -5.51
N MET A 164 -0.29 11.27 -6.35
CA MET A 164 -0.46 9.87 -5.90
C MET A 164 0.84 9.28 -5.34
N GLY A 165 2.00 9.65 -5.91
CA GLY A 165 3.32 9.25 -5.42
C GLY A 165 3.75 9.92 -4.11
N LEU A 166 3.06 11.00 -3.71
CA LEU A 166 3.30 11.74 -2.46
C LEU A 166 2.40 11.30 -1.31
N ARG A 167 1.48 10.35 -1.51
CA ARG A 167 0.83 9.69 -0.37
C ARG A 167 1.91 9.00 0.45
N ALA A 168 2.20 9.58 1.61
CA ALA A 168 3.17 9.04 2.54
C ALA A 168 2.85 7.55 2.77
N PRO A 169 3.85 6.64 2.76
CA PRO A 169 3.66 5.20 2.95
C PRO A 169 2.72 4.87 4.13
N HIS A 170 2.72 5.73 5.15
CA HIS A 170 1.83 5.72 6.31
C HIS A 170 0.34 5.61 5.98
N GLU A 171 -0.18 6.35 5.00
CA GLU A 171 -1.62 6.37 4.69
C GLU A 171 -2.06 5.05 4.01
N ARG A 172 -1.24 4.53 3.08
CA ARG A 172 -1.50 3.24 2.42
C ARG A 172 -1.59 2.14 3.47
N ASN A 173 -0.66 2.14 4.41
CA ASN A 173 -0.58 1.11 5.44
C ASN A 173 -1.70 1.22 6.49
N ALA A 174 -2.06 2.45 6.91
CA ALA A 174 -3.17 2.66 7.82
C ALA A 174 -4.53 2.22 7.23
N ARG A 175 -4.74 2.42 5.92
CA ARG A 175 -5.95 1.93 5.23
C ARG A 175 -6.07 0.40 5.25
N ALA A 176 -4.95 -0.33 5.28
CA ALA A 176 -4.99 -1.78 5.41
C ALA A 176 -5.64 -2.22 6.73
N CYS A 177 -5.55 -1.43 7.80
CA CYS A 177 -6.23 -1.70 9.06
C CYS A 177 -7.75 -1.59 8.95
N THR A 178 -8.27 -0.62 8.20
CA THR A 178 -9.72 -0.53 7.93
C THR A 178 -10.22 -1.73 7.13
N VAL A 179 -9.41 -2.21 6.17
CA VAL A 179 -9.74 -3.43 5.42
C VAL A 179 -9.73 -4.65 6.35
N ALA A 180 -8.72 -4.79 7.21
CA ALA A 180 -8.63 -5.88 8.19
C ALA A 180 -9.84 -5.87 9.16
N ALA A 181 -10.20 -4.70 9.70
CA ALA A 181 -11.35 -4.53 10.59
C ALA A 181 -12.69 -4.84 9.90
N GLY A 182 -12.77 -4.71 8.57
CA GLY A 182 -13.95 -5.07 7.79
C GLY A 182 -14.14 -6.59 7.59
N LEU A 183 -13.11 -7.40 7.83
CA LEU A 183 -13.16 -8.85 7.68
C LEU A 183 -13.73 -9.50 8.94
N LYS A 184 -15.04 -9.78 8.92
CA LYS A 184 -15.75 -10.38 10.06
C LYS A 184 -15.42 -11.86 10.25
N GLU A 185 -15.14 -12.57 9.16
CA GLU A 185 -14.88 -14.01 9.19
C GLU A 185 -13.42 -14.32 8.83
N PRO A 186 -12.80 -15.29 9.52
CA PRO A 186 -13.27 -15.93 10.76
C PRO A 186 -13.22 -14.97 11.95
N ALA A 187 -14.02 -15.23 12.98
CA ALA A 187 -14.04 -14.40 14.17
C ALA A 187 -12.73 -14.53 14.95
N MET A 188 -12.09 -13.41 15.29
CA MET A 188 -10.92 -13.35 16.15
C MET A 188 -11.20 -12.35 17.28
N PRO A 189 -12.00 -12.71 18.30
CA PRO A 189 -12.62 -11.73 19.20
C PRO A 189 -11.64 -10.71 19.82
N ASP A 190 -10.50 -11.17 20.33
CA ASP A 190 -9.48 -10.32 20.94
C ASP A 190 -8.82 -9.38 19.92
N VAL A 191 -8.53 -9.90 18.72
CA VAL A 191 -7.91 -9.15 17.62
C VAL A 191 -8.89 -8.16 17.01
N ASP A 192 -10.14 -8.57 16.81
CA ASP A 192 -11.23 -7.76 16.27
C ASP A 192 -11.57 -6.60 17.22
N ALA A 193 -11.57 -6.86 18.54
CA ALA A 193 -11.71 -5.81 19.55
C ALA A 193 -10.54 -4.81 19.49
N ALA A 194 -9.30 -5.27 19.38
CA ALA A 194 -8.14 -4.38 19.24
C ALA A 194 -8.16 -3.57 17.93
N LEU A 195 -8.55 -4.19 16.82
CA LEU A 195 -8.68 -3.53 15.51
C LEU A 195 -9.77 -2.46 15.50
N LYS A 196 -10.88 -2.68 16.21
CA LYS A 196 -11.99 -1.72 16.30
C LYS A 196 -11.51 -0.37 16.84
N ASP A 197 -10.62 -0.39 17.82
CA ASP A 197 -10.01 0.82 18.40
C ASP A 197 -8.87 1.35 17.51
N PHE A 198 -7.99 0.47 17.04
CA PHE A 198 -6.75 0.84 16.35
C PHE A 198 -6.96 1.36 14.93
N ALA A 199 -7.83 0.72 14.14
CA ALA A 199 -8.01 1.05 12.72
C ALA A 199 -8.46 2.50 12.45
N PRO A 200 -9.53 3.05 13.10
CA PRO A 200 -9.91 4.43 12.89
C PRO A 200 -8.84 5.40 13.39
N PHE A 201 -8.19 5.10 14.52
CA PHE A 201 -7.12 5.90 15.08
C PHE A 201 -5.88 5.97 14.15
N ALA A 202 -5.40 4.83 13.64
CA ALA A 202 -4.26 4.78 12.74
C ALA A 202 -4.52 5.56 11.45
N LEU A 203 -5.76 5.49 10.93
CA LEU A 203 -6.16 6.27 9.76
C LEU A 203 -6.18 7.77 10.05
N GLU A 204 -6.72 8.20 11.19
CA GLU A 204 -6.70 9.61 11.58
C GLU A 204 -5.27 10.13 11.79
N LEU A 205 -4.44 9.39 12.53
CA LEU A 205 -3.04 9.76 12.74
C LEU A 205 -2.28 9.88 11.41
N SER A 206 -2.47 8.93 10.47
CA SER A 206 -1.83 9.02 9.15
C SER A 206 -2.22 10.29 8.39
N ARG A 207 -3.47 10.76 8.54
CA ARG A 207 -3.95 12.02 7.94
C ARG A 207 -3.36 13.24 8.66
N ASN A 208 -3.26 13.21 9.99
CA ASN A 208 -2.65 14.29 10.76
C ASN A 208 -1.16 14.45 10.40
N VAL A 209 -0.41 13.34 10.26
CA VAL A 209 0.98 13.34 9.80
C VAL A 209 1.10 13.91 8.39
N ALA A 210 0.24 13.49 7.45
CA ALA A 210 0.23 14.02 6.10
C ALA A 210 -0.09 15.52 6.07
N ALA A 211 -1.09 15.97 6.83
CA ALA A 211 -1.46 17.38 6.93
C ALA A 211 -0.31 18.24 7.49
N ALA A 212 0.38 17.75 8.52
CA ALA A 212 1.55 18.43 9.06
C ALA A 212 2.70 18.46 8.06
N SER A 213 2.99 17.35 7.38
CA SER A 213 4.02 17.29 6.33
C SER A 213 3.75 18.32 5.23
N VAL A 214 2.51 18.42 4.75
CA VAL A 214 2.12 19.41 3.73
C VAL A 214 2.24 20.85 4.25
N TYR A 215 1.82 21.11 5.50
CA TYR A 215 1.91 22.43 6.12
C TYR A 215 3.37 22.95 6.16
N TYR A 216 4.31 22.10 6.61
CA TYR A 216 5.73 22.48 6.68
C TYR A 216 6.38 22.54 5.30
N GLN A 217 6.04 21.63 4.38
CA GLN A 217 6.55 21.64 3.00
C GLN A 217 6.11 22.88 2.22
N ARG A 218 4.87 23.35 2.43
CA ARG A 218 4.33 24.56 1.78
C ARG A 218 4.75 25.86 2.45
N GLU A 219 5.56 25.76 3.50
CA GLU A 219 5.98 26.89 4.32
C GLU A 219 4.81 27.76 4.82
N GLU A 220 3.64 27.13 5.06
CA GLU A 220 2.45 27.84 5.55
C GLU A 220 2.72 28.51 6.91
N TYR A 221 3.69 27.98 7.67
CA TYR A 221 4.20 28.54 8.92
C TYR A 221 4.70 29.99 8.81
N LYS A 222 5.17 30.41 7.63
CA LYS A 222 5.62 31.80 7.40
C LYS A 222 4.43 32.78 7.36
N LYS A 223 3.24 32.29 7.02
CA LYS A 223 2.03 33.10 6.86
C LYS A 223 1.26 33.27 8.18
N ASP A 224 1.18 32.20 8.97
CA ASP A 224 0.44 32.15 10.23
C ASP A 224 1.34 32.24 11.47
N LYS A 225 2.64 32.51 11.29
CA LYS A 225 3.63 32.60 12.38
C LYS A 225 3.59 31.37 13.31
N PHE A 226 3.45 30.17 12.75
CA PHE A 226 3.39 28.88 13.45
C PHE A 226 2.13 28.61 14.28
N GLU A 227 1.05 29.39 14.18
CA GLU A 227 -0.18 29.10 14.92
C GLU A 227 -0.70 27.67 14.65
N LYS A 228 -0.90 27.31 13.38
CA LYS A 228 -1.32 25.96 13.00
C LYS A 228 -0.24 24.91 13.27
N GLY A 229 1.04 25.29 13.18
CA GLY A 229 2.17 24.41 13.49
C GLY A 229 2.16 23.93 14.95
N LYS A 230 1.84 24.83 15.89
CA LYS A 230 1.71 24.53 17.32
C LYS A 230 0.47 23.68 17.62
N GLU A 231 -0.65 23.97 16.97
CA GLU A 231 -1.86 23.13 17.09
C GLU A 231 -1.60 21.70 16.60
N LEU A 232 -0.96 21.57 15.43
CA LEU A 232 -0.57 20.28 14.87
C LEU A 232 0.43 19.55 15.78
N HIS A 233 1.39 20.24 16.37
CA HIS A 233 2.33 19.66 17.32
C HIS A 233 1.64 19.06 18.53
N LYS A 234 0.77 19.84 19.19
CA LYS A 234 0.00 19.37 20.35
C LYS A 234 -0.83 18.14 20.01
N LYS A 235 -1.50 18.15 18.84
CA LYS A 235 -2.29 17.01 18.37
C LYS A 235 -1.41 15.78 18.12
N LEU A 236 -0.32 15.94 17.38
CA LEU A 236 0.58 14.84 17.01
C LEU A 236 1.26 14.21 18.22
N VAL A 237 1.73 15.00 19.18
CA VAL A 237 2.35 14.46 20.41
C VAL A 237 1.34 13.63 21.21
N ALA A 238 0.09 14.08 21.33
CA ALA A 238 -0.97 13.32 21.99
C ALA A 238 -1.31 12.03 21.23
N ASP A 239 -1.47 12.10 19.90
CA ASP A 239 -1.75 10.92 19.09
C ASP A 239 -0.59 9.92 19.13
N PHE A 240 0.66 10.40 19.11
CA PHE A 240 1.84 9.55 19.17
C PHE A 240 1.98 8.78 20.50
N ALA A 241 1.56 9.36 21.63
CA ALA A 241 1.49 8.63 22.89
C ALA A 241 0.44 7.50 22.82
N LYS A 242 -0.72 7.78 22.20
CA LYS A 242 -1.80 6.80 22.01
C LYS A 242 -1.42 5.70 21.00
N LEU A 243 -0.55 5.99 20.04
CA LEU A 243 -0.06 5.02 19.06
C LEU A 243 0.65 3.84 19.72
N ASP A 244 1.54 4.09 20.68
CA ASP A 244 2.27 3.03 21.36
C ASP A 244 1.32 2.09 22.09
N GLU A 245 0.40 2.64 22.88
CA GLU A 245 -0.60 1.87 23.63
C GLU A 245 -1.44 0.96 22.71
N LEU A 246 -2.03 1.53 21.66
CA LEU A 246 -2.92 0.76 20.79
C LEU A 246 -2.15 -0.23 19.89
N SER A 247 -0.94 0.13 19.46
CA SER A 247 -0.10 -0.79 18.66
C SER A 247 0.42 -1.96 19.48
N GLU A 248 0.79 -1.74 20.75
CA GLU A 248 1.16 -2.81 21.68
C GLU A 248 -0.04 -3.72 21.98
N LYS A 249 -1.23 -3.14 22.24
CA LYS A 249 -2.48 -3.90 22.44
C LYS A 249 -2.81 -4.78 21.23
N LEU A 250 -2.74 -4.23 20.01
CA LEU A 250 -2.97 -5.00 18.79
C LEU A 250 -1.90 -6.09 18.60
N GLY A 251 -0.62 -5.76 18.75
CA GLY A 251 0.47 -6.72 18.63
C GLY A 251 0.34 -7.90 19.60
N ALA A 252 -0.01 -7.62 20.86
CA ALA A 252 -0.25 -8.63 21.87
C ALA A 252 -1.44 -9.54 21.52
N ALA A 253 -2.56 -8.97 21.06
CA ALA A 253 -3.72 -9.75 20.61
C ALA A 253 -3.38 -10.66 19.42
N ILE A 254 -2.62 -10.15 18.44
CA ILE A 254 -2.16 -10.92 17.28
C ILE A 254 -1.26 -12.09 17.71
N ASN A 255 -0.30 -11.84 18.60
CA ASN A 255 0.62 -12.88 19.07
C ASN A 255 -0.14 -13.95 19.86
N ALA A 256 -1.01 -13.56 20.79
CA ALA A 256 -1.84 -14.49 21.56
C ALA A 256 -2.76 -15.33 20.66
N HIS A 257 -3.32 -14.74 19.59
CA HIS A 257 -4.13 -15.49 18.62
C HIS A 257 -3.29 -16.54 17.88
N ARG A 258 -2.07 -16.20 17.44
CA ARG A 258 -1.17 -17.13 16.75
C ARG A 258 -0.69 -18.27 17.62
N GLU A 259 -0.40 -18.00 18.89
CA GLU A 259 -0.03 -19.04 19.85
C GLU A 259 -1.16 -20.05 20.07
N LYS A 260 -2.41 -19.58 20.09
CA LYS A 260 -3.60 -20.44 20.20
C LYS A 260 -3.97 -21.15 18.90
N ASN A 261 -3.57 -20.60 17.76
CA ASN A 261 -3.93 -21.09 16.42
C ASN A 261 -2.66 -21.29 15.59
N PRO A 262 -1.79 -22.24 15.98
CA PRO A 262 -0.58 -22.52 15.22
C PRO A 262 -0.96 -23.03 13.82
N VAL A 263 -0.17 -22.62 12.83
CA VAL A 263 -0.38 -23.11 11.45
C VAL A 263 -0.09 -24.61 11.41
N ASP A 264 -1.03 -25.37 10.87
CA ASP A 264 -0.85 -26.81 10.68
C ASP A 264 0.09 -27.07 9.50
N MET A 265 1.38 -27.11 9.80
CA MET A 265 2.45 -27.35 8.82
C MET A 265 2.22 -28.66 8.05
N SER A 266 1.52 -29.65 8.61
CA SER A 266 1.32 -30.95 7.93
C SER A 266 0.46 -30.84 6.66
N LYS A 267 -0.39 -29.81 6.56
CA LYS A 267 -1.29 -29.56 5.42
C LYS A 267 -0.64 -28.75 4.29
N LEU A 268 0.56 -28.24 4.51
CA LEU A 268 1.26 -27.37 3.56
C LEU A 268 2.17 -28.18 2.64
N ASP A 269 2.25 -27.76 1.38
CA ASP A 269 3.25 -28.31 0.45
C ASP A 269 4.68 -27.87 0.84
N GLU A 270 5.70 -28.55 0.33
CA GLU A 270 7.09 -28.28 0.71
C GLU A 270 7.54 -26.84 0.41
N GLY A 271 7.07 -26.27 -0.71
CA GLY A 271 7.34 -24.88 -1.07
C GLY A 271 6.69 -23.90 -0.09
N GLU A 272 5.43 -24.15 0.26
CA GLU A 272 4.70 -23.35 1.23
C GLU A 272 5.33 -23.42 2.63
N LYS A 273 5.76 -24.61 3.08
CA LYS A 273 6.48 -24.78 4.36
C LYS A 273 7.75 -23.94 4.41
N ALA A 274 8.58 -24.03 3.37
CA ALA A 274 9.85 -23.30 3.30
C ALA A 274 9.62 -21.77 3.29
N VAL A 275 8.66 -21.29 2.51
CA VAL A 275 8.28 -19.87 2.49
C VAL A 275 7.75 -19.41 3.84
N LEU A 276 6.92 -20.21 4.51
CA LEU A 276 6.35 -19.85 5.81
C LEU A 276 7.43 -19.82 6.91
N GLN A 277 8.40 -20.72 6.86
CA GLN A 277 9.56 -20.68 7.76
C GLN A 277 10.40 -19.41 7.52
N ALA A 278 10.79 -19.13 6.27
CA ALA A 278 11.55 -17.92 5.93
C ALA A 278 10.78 -16.64 6.30
N TYR A 279 9.45 -16.64 6.12
CA TYR A 279 8.60 -15.55 6.57
C TYR A 279 8.62 -15.35 8.10
N THR A 280 8.58 -16.46 8.86
CA THR A 280 8.64 -16.43 10.32
C THR A 280 9.98 -15.89 10.82
N ASP A 281 11.08 -16.30 10.19
CA ASP A 281 12.42 -15.79 10.50
C ASP A 281 12.56 -14.31 10.17
N ALA A 282 12.00 -13.87 9.02
CA ALA A 282 11.96 -12.46 8.64
C ALA A 282 11.13 -11.62 9.63
N ARG A 283 10.00 -12.16 10.11
CA ARG A 283 9.16 -11.54 11.15
C ARG A 283 9.94 -11.40 12.46
N ALA A 284 10.71 -12.42 12.86
CA ALA A 284 11.50 -12.38 14.09
C ALA A 284 12.50 -11.20 14.08
N ILE A 285 13.15 -10.95 12.94
CA ILE A 285 14.04 -9.80 12.76
C ILE A 285 13.29 -8.48 12.97
N ILE A 286 12.12 -8.29 12.33
CA ILE A 286 11.31 -7.08 12.56
C ILE A 286 10.92 -6.96 14.04
N GLY A 287 10.56 -8.06 14.69
CA GLY A 287 10.28 -8.12 16.12
C GLY A 287 11.44 -7.60 16.99
N LEU A 288 12.67 -7.99 16.68
CA LEU A 288 13.88 -7.49 17.35
C LEU A 288 14.10 -5.99 17.12
N LEU A 289 13.78 -5.50 15.92
CA LEU A 289 13.97 -4.09 15.57
C LEU A 289 12.94 -3.14 16.20
N VAL A 290 11.74 -3.64 16.54
CA VAL A 290 10.72 -2.84 17.23
C VAL A 290 10.81 -2.89 18.76
N ALA A 291 11.69 -3.73 19.28
CA ALA A 291 11.98 -3.78 20.71
C ALA A 291 12.53 -2.44 21.21
N LYS A 292 12.32 -2.13 22.50
CA LYS A 292 12.83 -0.89 23.11
C LYS A 292 14.35 -0.78 23.09
N LYS A 293 15.04 -1.93 23.06
CA LYS A 293 16.48 -2.05 22.92
C LYS A 293 16.76 -3.15 21.90
N ILE A 294 17.57 -2.85 20.89
CA ILE A 294 17.95 -3.82 19.87
C ILE A 294 19.10 -4.66 20.42
N ASP A 295 18.87 -5.97 20.55
CA ASP A 295 19.93 -6.92 20.84
C ASP A 295 20.67 -7.26 19.54
N ALA A 296 21.85 -6.67 19.36
CA ALA A 296 22.66 -6.86 18.15
C ALA A 296 23.11 -8.33 17.96
N ALA A 297 23.33 -9.09 19.05
CA ALA A 297 23.72 -10.49 18.97
C ALA A 297 22.53 -11.38 18.56
N ALA A 298 21.35 -11.12 19.12
CA ALA A 298 20.11 -11.78 18.69
C ALA A 298 19.77 -11.43 17.23
N TYR A 299 19.98 -10.17 16.83
CA TYR A 299 19.77 -9.73 15.45
C TYR A 299 20.67 -10.49 14.47
N LYS A 300 21.97 -10.57 14.74
CA LYS A 300 22.92 -11.30 13.89
C LYS A 300 22.59 -12.79 13.81
N THR A 301 22.16 -13.38 14.91
CA THR A 301 21.70 -14.78 14.95
C THR A 301 20.46 -14.96 14.07
N ALA A 302 19.46 -14.08 14.21
CA ALA A 302 18.24 -14.12 13.41
C ALA A 302 18.51 -13.89 11.91
N LEU A 303 19.45 -13.00 11.56
CA LEU A 303 19.91 -12.80 10.17
C LEU A 303 20.50 -14.09 9.60
N GLY A 304 21.40 -14.76 10.32
CA GLY A 304 21.99 -16.03 9.86
C GLY A 304 20.95 -17.15 9.70
N THR A 305 19.91 -17.19 10.53
CA THR A 305 18.77 -18.11 10.36
C THR A 305 17.96 -17.77 9.13
N LEU A 306 17.61 -16.49 8.93
CA LEU A 306 16.87 -16.05 7.75
C LEU A 306 17.63 -16.36 6.46
N GLU A 307 18.95 -16.13 6.42
CA GLU A 307 19.79 -16.45 5.27
C GLU A 307 19.68 -17.93 4.86
N LYS A 308 19.74 -18.84 5.84
CA LYS A 308 19.57 -20.28 5.59
C LYS A 308 18.17 -20.60 5.07
N SER A 309 17.14 -20.00 5.64
CA SER A 309 15.75 -20.24 5.22
C SER A 309 15.47 -19.70 3.81
N VAL A 310 16.01 -18.52 3.46
CA VAL A 310 15.90 -17.96 2.10
C VAL A 310 16.65 -18.80 1.08
N GLU A 311 17.83 -19.32 1.43
CA GLU A 311 18.55 -20.27 0.56
C GLU A 311 17.75 -21.56 0.37
N GLY A 312 17.11 -22.06 1.44
CA GLY A 312 16.17 -23.17 1.36
C GLY A 312 15.06 -22.91 0.32
N VAL A 313 14.43 -21.73 0.36
CA VAL A 313 13.41 -21.34 -0.63
C VAL A 313 13.98 -21.30 -2.05
N LYS A 314 15.20 -20.79 -2.24
CA LYS A 314 15.86 -20.74 -3.56
C LYS A 314 16.15 -22.13 -4.13
N THR A 315 16.65 -23.04 -3.31
CA THR A 315 16.96 -24.42 -3.77
C THR A 315 15.72 -25.19 -4.23
N LEU A 316 14.53 -24.88 -3.69
CA LEU A 316 13.27 -25.44 -4.19
C LEU A 316 12.91 -24.90 -5.58
N GLY A 317 13.22 -23.63 -5.84
CA GLY A 317 12.99 -23.01 -7.15
C GLY A 317 13.91 -23.55 -8.24
N THR A 318 15.17 -23.90 -7.92
CA THR A 318 16.12 -24.42 -8.91
C THR A 318 15.90 -25.89 -9.25
N LYS A 319 15.58 -26.73 -8.25
CA LYS A 319 15.31 -28.17 -8.46
C LYS A 319 14.13 -28.43 -9.41
N ALA A 320 13.17 -27.50 -9.51
CA ALA A 320 12.06 -27.62 -10.45
C ALA A 320 12.45 -27.24 -11.90
N GLY A 321 13.52 -26.47 -12.10
CA GLY A 321 13.89 -25.87 -13.39
C GLY A 321 14.67 -26.79 -14.35
N ASP A 322 15.34 -27.83 -13.87
CA ASP A 322 16.13 -28.73 -14.73
C ASP A 322 15.25 -29.61 -15.65
N GLY A 323 13.93 -29.61 -15.42
CA GLY A 323 12.92 -30.26 -16.24
C GLY A 323 12.13 -29.32 -17.19
N ALA A 324 12.58 -28.07 -17.44
CA ALA A 324 11.82 -27.01 -18.13
C ALA A 324 11.24 -27.32 -19.54
N LYS A 325 11.46 -28.51 -20.09
CA LYS A 325 10.78 -28.99 -21.31
C LYS A 325 9.49 -29.79 -21.03
N ALA A 326 9.24 -30.23 -19.81
CA ALA A 326 7.99 -30.88 -19.43
C ALA A 326 6.93 -29.83 -19.12
N ALA A 327 5.69 -30.05 -19.55
CA ALA A 327 4.56 -29.22 -19.13
C ALA A 327 4.53 -29.16 -17.59
N PRO A 328 4.25 -27.99 -16.99
CA PRO A 328 4.25 -27.83 -15.54
C PRO A 328 3.32 -28.87 -14.93
N ASP A 329 3.87 -29.77 -14.12
CA ASP A 329 3.04 -30.69 -13.33
C ASP A 329 2.22 -29.82 -12.38
N PRO A 330 0.88 -29.82 -12.47
CA PRO A 330 0.02 -29.03 -11.58
C PRO A 330 0.21 -29.41 -10.10
N LYS A 331 0.85 -30.55 -9.81
CA LYS A 331 1.21 -30.98 -8.45
C LYS A 331 2.49 -30.33 -7.91
N ASN A 332 3.36 -29.78 -8.76
CA ASN A 332 4.61 -29.16 -8.32
C ASN A 332 4.46 -27.65 -8.08
N THR A 333 3.72 -27.27 -7.04
CA THR A 333 3.54 -25.85 -6.66
C THR A 333 4.76 -25.24 -5.98
N SER A 334 5.77 -26.04 -5.64
CA SER A 334 6.98 -25.58 -4.96
C SER A 334 7.73 -24.50 -5.76
N GLU A 335 7.80 -24.65 -7.09
CA GLU A 335 8.40 -23.67 -7.98
C GLU A 335 7.65 -22.33 -7.94
N THR A 336 6.32 -22.37 -7.91
CA THR A 336 5.48 -21.16 -7.89
C THR A 336 5.75 -20.34 -6.62
N TRP A 337 5.86 -21.00 -5.48
CA TRP A 337 6.21 -20.37 -4.21
C TRP A 337 7.58 -19.69 -4.27
N ALA A 338 8.63 -20.43 -4.64
CA ALA A 338 9.99 -19.91 -4.69
C ALA A 338 10.12 -18.75 -5.70
N LYS A 339 9.59 -18.90 -6.91
CA LYS A 339 9.67 -17.91 -7.99
C LYS A 339 9.04 -16.57 -7.62
N ILE A 340 7.91 -16.59 -6.91
CA ILE A 340 7.19 -15.36 -6.54
C ILE A 340 7.81 -14.69 -5.32
N THR A 341 8.32 -15.47 -4.36
CA THR A 341 8.75 -14.94 -3.05
C THR A 341 10.23 -14.59 -2.98
N THR A 342 11.10 -15.31 -3.71
CA THR A 342 12.56 -15.10 -3.68
C THR A 342 12.97 -13.65 -3.91
N PRO A 343 12.46 -12.91 -4.92
CA PRO A 343 12.87 -11.52 -5.13
C PRO A 343 12.54 -10.60 -3.95
N ALA A 344 11.42 -10.83 -3.27
CA ALA A 344 11.02 -10.06 -2.11
C ALA A 344 11.90 -10.40 -0.89
N PHE A 345 12.20 -11.68 -0.68
CA PHE A 345 13.14 -12.11 0.36
C PHE A 345 14.54 -11.56 0.13
N ASP A 346 15.06 -11.59 -1.09
CA ASP A 346 16.38 -11.05 -1.42
C ASP A 346 16.44 -9.53 -1.17
N ALA A 347 15.40 -8.80 -1.55
CA ALA A 347 15.31 -7.36 -1.28
C ALA A 347 15.28 -7.06 0.23
N PHE A 348 14.50 -7.82 1.00
CA PHE A 348 14.43 -7.69 2.45
C PHE A 348 15.78 -8.05 3.11
N LEU A 349 16.37 -9.18 2.74
CA LEU A 349 17.62 -9.69 3.28
C LEU A 349 18.79 -8.75 3.00
N LYS A 350 18.85 -8.16 1.81
CA LYS A 350 19.78 -7.07 1.50
C LYS A 350 19.59 -5.90 2.47
N GLY A 351 18.34 -5.45 2.66
CA GLY A 351 18.05 -4.37 3.60
C GLY A 351 18.47 -4.68 5.04
N VAL A 352 18.26 -5.92 5.50
CA VAL A 352 18.65 -6.38 6.85
C VAL A 352 20.18 -6.38 6.99
N ARG A 353 20.93 -6.87 6.00
CA ARG A 353 22.40 -6.81 5.99
C ARG A 353 22.91 -5.37 6.02
N ASP A 354 22.33 -4.50 5.19
CA ASP A 354 22.69 -3.07 5.14
C ASP A 354 22.36 -2.34 6.46
N ALA A 355 21.39 -2.85 7.22
CA ALA A 355 20.99 -2.32 8.50
C ALA A 355 21.87 -2.80 9.67
N GLU A 356 22.46 -4.00 9.58
CA GLU A 356 23.33 -4.57 10.63
C GLU A 356 24.43 -3.58 11.05
N ALA A 357 25.10 -2.95 10.08
CA ALA A 357 26.16 -1.96 10.31
C ALA A 357 25.65 -0.63 10.90
N LYS A 358 24.34 -0.39 10.90
CA LYS A 358 23.69 0.84 11.36
C LYS A 358 22.94 0.67 12.68
N ILE A 359 22.92 -0.54 13.24
CA ILE A 359 22.32 -0.78 14.55
C ILE A 359 23.17 -0.08 15.60
N THR A 360 22.51 0.74 16.42
CA THR A 360 23.11 1.39 17.58
C THR A 360 22.29 1.10 18.83
N ASP A 361 22.82 1.43 20.01
CA ASP A 361 22.06 1.36 21.26
C ASP A 361 20.80 2.22 21.26
N LYS A 362 20.74 3.22 20.36
CA LYS A 362 19.59 4.13 20.16
C LYS A 362 18.60 3.62 19.12
N GLY A 363 18.83 2.46 18.52
CA GLY A 363 18.02 1.89 17.47
C GLY A 363 18.64 2.05 16.07
N LEU A 364 17.79 1.93 15.05
CA LEU A 364 18.15 2.13 13.64
C LEU A 364 17.85 3.57 13.19
N PRO A 365 18.60 4.12 12.21
CA PRO A 365 18.21 5.35 11.54
C PRO A 365 16.79 5.23 10.95
N PRO A 366 15.92 6.25 11.10
CA PRO A 366 14.54 6.20 10.66
C PRO A 366 14.36 5.77 9.20
N GLU A 367 15.23 6.25 8.30
CA GLU A 367 15.18 5.96 6.87
C GLU A 367 15.49 4.48 6.59
N THR A 368 16.43 3.91 7.35
CA THR A 368 16.80 2.49 7.24
C THR A 368 15.66 1.61 7.75
N PHE A 369 15.05 1.98 8.89
CA PHE A 369 13.90 1.25 9.43
C PHE A 369 12.69 1.31 8.49
N LEU A 370 12.38 2.46 7.90
CA LEU A 370 11.30 2.58 6.90
C LEU A 370 11.51 1.67 5.70
N GLN A 371 12.74 1.63 5.17
CA GLN A 371 13.08 0.75 4.05
C GLN A 371 12.89 -0.72 4.42
N LEU A 372 13.26 -1.13 5.64
CA LEU A 372 13.04 -2.48 6.15
C LEU A 372 11.55 -2.82 6.27
N VAL A 373 10.74 -1.93 6.83
CA VAL A 373 9.28 -2.15 6.94
C VAL A 373 8.64 -2.27 5.55
N ASN A 374 9.04 -1.44 4.59
CA ASN A 374 8.52 -1.49 3.23
C ASN A 374 8.90 -2.79 2.51
N THR A 375 10.16 -3.22 2.61
CA THR A 375 10.62 -4.48 2.01
C THR A 375 10.00 -5.70 2.71
N PHE A 376 9.81 -5.67 4.03
CA PHE A 376 9.09 -6.72 4.75
C PHE A 376 7.60 -6.79 4.36
N THR A 377 6.95 -5.65 4.18
CA THR A 377 5.56 -5.60 3.66
C THR A 377 5.49 -6.21 2.26
N ALA A 378 6.50 -6.00 1.41
CA ALA A 378 6.59 -6.66 0.11
C ALA A 378 6.74 -8.19 0.23
N VAL A 379 7.42 -8.71 1.26
CA VAL A 379 7.47 -10.16 1.57
C VAL A 379 6.08 -10.69 1.92
N ILE A 380 5.31 -9.97 2.76
CA ILE A 380 3.93 -10.33 3.11
C ILE A 380 3.05 -10.41 1.85
N GLU A 381 3.13 -9.40 0.98
CA GLU A 381 2.39 -9.36 -0.28
C GLU A 381 2.84 -10.47 -1.24
N ALA A 382 4.14 -10.74 -1.34
CA ALA A 382 4.67 -11.81 -2.18
C ALA A 382 4.20 -13.20 -1.71
N LYS A 383 4.22 -13.47 -0.40
CA LYS A 383 3.64 -14.69 0.20
C LYS A 383 2.18 -14.86 -0.18
N HIS A 384 1.38 -13.80 -0.05
CA HIS A 384 -0.04 -13.86 -0.40
C HIS A 384 -0.28 -14.06 -1.92
N ARG A 385 0.53 -13.41 -2.77
CA ARG A 385 0.49 -13.64 -4.23
C ARG A 385 0.87 -15.08 -4.58
N ALA A 386 1.86 -15.64 -3.90
CA ALA A 386 2.28 -17.02 -4.11
C ALA A 386 1.19 -18.02 -3.72
N LEU A 387 0.52 -17.80 -2.58
CA LEU A 387 -0.67 -18.56 -2.18
C LEU A 387 -1.76 -18.49 -3.26
N SER A 388 -2.12 -17.28 -3.68
CA SER A 388 -3.12 -17.06 -4.72
C SER A 388 -2.80 -17.83 -6.02
N ARG A 389 -1.54 -17.81 -6.47
CA ARG A 389 -1.12 -18.53 -7.69
C ARG A 389 -1.08 -20.04 -7.49
N SER A 390 -0.64 -20.50 -6.32
CA SER A 390 -0.65 -21.93 -5.95
C SER A 390 -2.08 -22.48 -5.95
N LEU A 391 -3.06 -21.74 -5.41
CA LEU A 391 -4.47 -22.15 -5.43
C LEU A 391 -5.04 -22.23 -6.85
N ILE A 392 -4.70 -21.27 -7.73
CA ILE A 392 -5.10 -21.33 -9.14
C ILE A 392 -4.49 -22.56 -9.83
N ALA A 393 -3.20 -22.83 -9.60
CA ALA A 393 -2.52 -23.99 -10.17
C ALA A 393 -3.13 -25.32 -9.70
N LYS A 394 -3.59 -25.37 -8.44
CA LYS A 394 -4.32 -26.51 -7.85
C LYS A 394 -5.77 -26.60 -8.32
N GLY A 395 -6.24 -25.73 -9.20
CA GLY A 395 -7.63 -25.68 -9.67
C GLY A 395 -8.63 -25.19 -8.62
N GLN A 396 -8.16 -24.62 -7.51
CA GLN A 396 -8.99 -24.10 -6.44
C GLN A 396 -9.43 -22.67 -6.76
N THR A 397 -10.25 -22.53 -7.80
CA THR A 397 -10.78 -21.24 -8.27
C THR A 397 -12.29 -21.18 -8.14
N ILE A 398 -12.80 -19.97 -7.90
CA ILE A 398 -14.22 -19.63 -8.00
C ILE A 398 -14.46 -19.15 -9.43
N ASP A 399 -15.40 -19.79 -10.14
CA ASP A 399 -15.84 -19.32 -11.44
C ASP A 399 -16.67 -18.03 -11.23
N PRO A 400 -16.20 -16.86 -11.71
CA PRO A 400 -16.93 -15.60 -11.53
C PRO A 400 -18.30 -15.58 -12.25
N GLY A 401 -18.58 -16.54 -13.15
CA GLY A 401 -19.78 -16.57 -13.98
C GLY A 401 -20.97 -17.35 -13.40
N VAL A 402 -20.75 -18.28 -12.46
CA VAL A 402 -21.83 -19.10 -11.90
C VAL A 402 -22.28 -18.48 -10.57
N ARG A 403 -23.05 -17.39 -10.64
CA ARG A 403 -23.86 -17.00 -9.47
C ARG A 403 -24.77 -18.18 -9.12
N PRO A 404 -24.70 -18.74 -7.90
CA PRO A 404 -25.57 -19.84 -7.52
C PRO A 404 -27.03 -19.33 -7.52
N GLY A 405 -27.81 -19.79 -8.50
CA GLY A 405 -29.27 -19.84 -8.46
C GLY A 405 -30.07 -18.55 -8.64
N GLY A 406 -29.46 -17.37 -8.62
CA GLY A 406 -30.19 -16.12 -8.87
C GLY A 406 -30.38 -15.85 -10.36
N ARG A 407 -31.37 -16.49 -11.01
CA ARG A 407 -32.00 -15.86 -12.18
C ARG A 407 -32.49 -14.51 -11.68
N ILE A 408 -31.75 -13.43 -11.96
CA ILE A 408 -32.33 -12.09 -11.88
C ILE A 408 -33.48 -12.17 -12.88
N PRO A 409 -34.76 -12.11 -12.44
CA PRO A 409 -35.85 -12.03 -13.40
C PRO A 409 -35.54 -10.79 -14.22
N HIS A 410 -35.20 -10.98 -15.49
CA HIS A 410 -35.20 -9.86 -16.42
C HIS A 410 -36.61 -9.30 -16.33
N PRO A 411 -36.81 -8.04 -15.91
CA PRO A 411 -38.11 -7.42 -16.05
C PRO A 411 -38.45 -7.53 -17.52
N SER A 412 -39.48 -8.31 -17.83
CA SER A 412 -40.04 -8.38 -19.17
C SER A 412 -40.47 -6.96 -19.51
N LEU A 413 -39.65 -6.25 -20.29
CA LEU A 413 -40.01 -4.96 -20.89
C LEU A 413 -40.98 -5.19 -22.06
N ARG A 414 -42.00 -6.03 -21.84
CA ARG A 414 -43.14 -6.12 -22.73
C ARG A 414 -44.33 -5.53 -21.97
N PRO A 415 -44.80 -4.33 -22.35
CA PRO A 415 -46.07 -3.82 -21.88
C PRO A 415 -47.14 -4.84 -22.29
N GLU A 416 -47.76 -5.51 -21.34
CA GLU A 416 -49.02 -6.19 -21.59
C GLU A 416 -50.05 -5.11 -21.90
N VAL A 417 -50.42 -5.01 -23.18
CA VAL A 417 -51.63 -4.31 -23.60
C VAL A 417 -52.79 -5.17 -23.14
N HIS A 418 -53.37 -4.87 -21.97
CA HIS A 418 -54.67 -5.39 -21.58
C HIS A 418 -55.72 -4.85 -22.57
N GLY A 419 -56.17 -5.71 -23.47
CA GLY A 419 -57.37 -5.47 -24.25
C GLY A 419 -58.60 -5.79 -23.40
N ASP A 420 -59.38 -4.76 -23.08
CA ASP A 420 -60.73 -4.88 -22.53
C ASP A 420 -61.62 -5.66 -23.51
N HIS A 421 -61.86 -6.94 -23.22
CA HIS A 421 -62.93 -7.70 -23.87
C HIS A 421 -64.21 -7.53 -23.02
N LYS A 422 -65.14 -6.71 -23.52
CA LYS A 422 -66.48 -6.58 -22.93
C LYS A 422 -67.32 -7.80 -23.32
N ASP A 423 -67.58 -8.66 -22.35
CA ASP A 423 -68.55 -9.74 -22.47
C ASP A 423 -69.99 -9.19 -22.55
N HIS A 424 -70.73 -9.64 -23.56
CA HIS A 424 -72.17 -9.47 -23.67
C HIS A 424 -72.90 -10.51 -22.81
N PRO A 425 -73.95 -10.14 -22.04
CA PRO A 425 -74.79 -11.10 -21.34
C PRO A 425 -75.76 -11.82 -22.30
N PRO A 426 -75.97 -13.14 -22.15
CA PRO A 426 -76.94 -13.88 -22.95
C PRO A 426 -78.38 -13.61 -22.51
N SER A 427 -79.22 -13.32 -23.50
CA SER A 427 -80.68 -13.27 -23.42
C SER A 427 -81.27 -14.66 -23.14
N ASN A 428 -82.05 -14.75 -22.06
CA ASN A 428 -82.79 -15.94 -21.64
C ASN A 428 -84.12 -16.06 -22.43
N PRO A 429 -84.52 -17.24 -22.92
CA PRO A 429 -85.85 -17.46 -23.47
C PRO A 429 -86.83 -17.95 -22.39
N HIS A 430 -88.02 -17.36 -22.35
CA HIS A 430 -89.26 -17.92 -21.81
C HIS A 430 -90.38 -17.72 -22.82
#